data_AF-A0AAU6WJ57-F1
#
_entry.id   AF-A0AAU6WJ57-F1
#
_cell.length_a   1.000
_cell.length_b   1.000
_cell.length_c   1.000
_cell.angle_alpha   90.00
_cell.angle_beta   90.00
_cell.angle_gamma   90.00
#
_symmetry.space_group_name_H-M   'P 1'
#
loop_
_entity.id
_entity.type
_entity.pdbx_description
1 polymer ?
#
loop_
_entity_poly.entity_id
_entity_poly.type
_entity_poly.pdbx_seq_one_letter_code
_entity_poly.pdbx_strand_id
1 'polypeptide(L)'
;MPDHIHLLIDLHPSVSLSSFVKDIKISSNIWIKQSGLFPDFEKWQSGYGAFTYSEKEKNVIFNYVKNQKEHHKHESFEDEYKNLLRSNGIDFDEKYLW
;
A
#
# COMPACT_ATOMS: atom_id res chain seq x y z
N MET A 1 -1.29 8.72 -7.88
CA MET A 1 -0.81 9.27 -6.60
C MET A 1 -1.23 10.73 -6.48
N PRO A 2 -2.11 11.03 -5.53
CA PRO A 2 -1.59 11.31 -4.18
C PRO A 2 -2.31 10.61 -3.01
N ASP A 3 -3.14 9.60 -3.23
CA ASP A 3 -4.08 9.06 -2.23
C ASP A 3 -3.65 7.76 -1.53
N HIS A 4 -2.54 7.12 -1.94
CA HIS A 4 -2.05 5.88 -1.35
C HIS A 4 -0.52 5.75 -1.42
N ILE A 5 0.02 4.75 -0.73
CA ILE A 5 1.45 4.43 -0.70
C ILE A 5 1.70 2.93 -0.89
N HIS A 6 2.82 2.58 -1.50
CA HIS A 6 3.32 1.22 -1.62
C HIS A 6 4.57 1.05 -0.75
N LEU A 7 4.64 -0.05 0.01
CA LEU A 7 5.77 -0.38 0.86
C LEU A 7 6.30 -1.77 0.50
N LEU A 8 7.59 -1.87 0.16
CA LEU A 8 8.31 -3.13 0.11
C LEU A 8 9.08 -3.30 1.43
N ILE A 9 8.75 -4.34 2.18
CA ILE A 9 9.32 -4.60 3.51
C ILE A 9 9.88 -6.01 3.59
N ASP A 10 10.91 -6.18 4.41
CA ASP A 10 11.31 -7.47 4.96
C ASP A 10 10.87 -7.48 6.43
N LEU A 11 10.00 -8.43 6.79
CA LEU A 11 9.34 -8.48 8.09
C LEU A 11 9.81 -9.72 8.86
N HIS A 12 10.37 -9.51 10.05
CA HIS A 12 10.79 -10.61 10.90
C HIS A 12 9.57 -11.51 11.24
N PRO A 13 9.69 -12.86 11.20
CA PRO A 13 8.55 -13.76 11.37
C PRO A 13 7.82 -13.64 12.72
N SER A 14 8.48 -13.11 13.75
CA SER A 14 7.85 -12.86 15.06
C SER A 14 6.95 -11.62 15.09
N VAL A 15 6.96 -10.80 14.04
CA VAL A 15 6.17 -9.57 13.95
C VAL A 15 4.95 -9.84 13.09
N SER A 16 3.76 -9.64 13.65
CA SER A 16 2.53 -9.76 12.87
C SER A 16 2.40 -8.57 11.91
N LEU A 17 2.08 -8.88 10.64
CA LEU A 17 1.85 -7.88 9.60
C LEU A 17 0.78 -6.86 10.00
N SER A 18 -0.30 -7.31 10.63
CA SER A 18 -1.39 -6.43 11.09
C SER A 18 -0.96 -5.44 12.16
N SER A 19 -0.10 -5.85 13.11
CA SER A 19 0.44 -4.93 14.11
C SER A 19 1.43 -3.94 13.48
N PHE A 20 2.27 -4.40 12.57
CA PHE A 20 3.19 -3.54 11.83
C PHE A 20 2.45 -2.43 11.05
N VAL A 21 1.43 -2.80 10.27
CA VAL A 21 0.63 -1.82 9.51
C VAL A 21 -0.14 -0.88 10.44
N LYS A 22 -0.70 -1.39 11.56
CA LYS A 22 -1.35 -0.56 12.57
C LYS A 22 -0.40 0.51 13.11
N ASP A 23 0.81 0.13 13.49
CA ASP A 23 1.77 1.05 14.10
C ASP A 23 2.25 2.11 13.09
N ILE A 24 2.44 1.74 11.83
CA ILE A 24 2.71 2.68 10.73
C ILE A 24 1.57 3.69 10.61
N LYS A 25 0.32 3.21 10.50
CA LYS A 25 -0.85 4.09 10.31
C LYS A 25 -1.05 5.02 11.50
N ILE A 26 -0.89 4.55 12.73
CA ILE A 26 -1.03 5.37 13.94
C ILE A 26 0.07 6.44 13.96
N SER A 27 1.33 6.02 13.86
CA SER A 27 2.48 6.92 14.00
C SER A 27 2.50 7.99 12.91
N SER A 28 2.25 7.59 11.66
CA SER A 28 2.17 8.52 10.54
C SER A 28 0.96 9.44 10.63
N ASN A 29 -0.22 8.97 11.04
CA ASN A 29 -1.40 9.84 11.18
C ASN A 29 -1.14 10.95 12.22
N ILE A 30 -0.54 10.61 13.37
CA ILE A 30 -0.16 11.60 14.39
C ILE A 30 0.84 12.61 13.80
N TRP A 31 1.91 12.13 13.17
CA TRP A 31 2.94 13.00 12.61
C TRP A 31 2.41 13.90 11.48
N ILE A 32 1.64 13.35 10.54
CA ILE A 32 1.06 14.08 9.41
C ILE A 32 0.18 15.23 9.94
N LYS A 33 -0.72 14.94 10.88
CA LYS A 33 -1.60 15.94 11.49
C LYS A 33 -0.83 17.02 12.27
N GLN A 34 0.26 16.65 12.93
CA GLN A 34 1.09 17.60 13.68
C GLN A 34 2.00 18.44 12.77
N SER A 35 2.38 17.92 11.60
CA SER A 35 3.33 18.59 10.70
C SER A 35 2.78 19.87 10.07
N GLY A 36 1.46 19.98 9.89
CA GLY A 36 0.83 21.07 9.13
C GLY A 36 1.12 21.05 7.62
N LEU A 37 1.83 20.03 7.12
CA LEU A 37 2.26 19.94 5.71
C LEU A 37 1.19 19.34 4.78
N PHE A 38 0.18 18.69 5.36
CA PHE A 38 -0.83 17.92 4.61
C PHE A 38 -2.24 18.35 5.07
N PRO A 39 -2.71 19.55 4.66
CA PRO A 39 -3.98 20.10 5.12
C PRO A 39 -5.18 19.24 4.74
N ASP A 40 -5.10 18.50 3.62
CA ASP A 40 -6.18 17.67 3.09
C ASP A 40 -6.18 16.23 3.64
N PHE A 41 -5.19 15.87 4.47
CA PHE A 41 -5.12 14.52 5.05
C PHE A 41 -6.04 14.39 6.26
N GLU A 42 -7.12 13.60 6.12
CA GLU A 42 -8.01 13.31 7.25
C GLU A 42 -7.57 12.09 8.07
N LYS A 43 -7.36 10.95 7.38
CA LYS A 43 -7.00 9.66 7.95
C LYS A 43 -6.59 8.68 6.84
N TRP A 44 -5.90 7.61 7.23
CA TRP A 44 -5.75 6.42 6.40
C TRP A 44 -7.06 5.65 6.27
N GLN A 45 -7.25 4.96 5.14
CA GLN A 45 -8.29 3.95 4.99
C GLN A 45 -8.19 2.86 6.08
N SER A 46 -9.31 2.24 6.44
CA SER A 46 -9.36 1.19 7.47
C SER A 46 -8.53 -0.04 7.08
N GLY A 47 -8.71 -0.52 5.84
CA GLY A 47 -8.05 -1.71 5.31
C GLY A 47 -6.63 -1.48 4.78
N TYR A 48 -5.96 -2.57 4.40
CA TYR A 48 -4.70 -2.54 3.67
C TYR A 48 -4.62 -3.76 2.75
N GLY A 49 -3.96 -3.61 1.61
CA GLY A 49 -3.54 -4.73 0.76
C GLY A 49 -2.16 -5.21 1.16
N ALA A 50 -1.93 -6.52 1.18
CA ALA A 50 -0.62 -7.10 1.40
C ALA A 50 -0.44 -8.37 0.57
N PHE A 51 0.71 -8.46 -0.09
CA PHE A 51 1.04 -9.52 -1.03
C PHE A 51 2.46 -9.99 -0.73
N THR A 52 2.68 -11.30 -0.70
CA THR A 52 3.97 -11.90 -0.38
C THR A 52 4.70 -12.30 -1.65
N TYR A 53 5.98 -11.96 -1.75
CA TYR A 53 6.82 -12.29 -2.90
C TYR A 53 8.08 -13.03 -2.45
N SER A 54 8.69 -13.79 -3.36
CA SER A 54 9.95 -14.47 -3.10
C SER A 54 11.16 -13.54 -3.24
N GLU A 55 12.30 -13.88 -2.62
CA GLU A 55 13.55 -13.10 -2.75
C GLU A 55 13.98 -12.95 -4.22
N LYS A 56 13.63 -13.91 -5.09
CA LYS A 56 13.94 -13.85 -6.53
C LYS A 56 13.22 -12.70 -7.23
N GLU A 57 12.07 -12.28 -6.73
CA GLU A 57 11.23 -11.22 -7.29
C GLU A 57 11.57 -9.85 -6.69
N LYS A 58 12.41 -9.78 -5.66
CA LYS A 58 12.74 -8.55 -4.93
C LYS A 58 13.11 -7.38 -5.82
N ASN A 59 13.99 -7.59 -6.81
CA ASN A 59 14.39 -6.52 -7.72
C ASN A 59 13.25 -6.05 -8.63
N VAL A 60 12.34 -6.96 -9.01
CA VAL A 60 11.15 -6.62 -9.80
C VAL A 60 10.22 -5.75 -8.96
N ILE A 61 9.91 -6.17 -7.74
CA ILE A 61 9.01 -5.44 -6.84
C ILE A 61 9.62 -4.11 -6.38
N PHE A 62 10.93 -4.08 -6.11
CA PHE A 62 11.63 -2.85 -5.78
C PHE A 62 11.50 -1.81 -6.89
N ASN A 63 11.73 -2.21 -8.14
CA ASN A 63 11.59 -1.31 -9.28
C ASN A 63 10.14 -0.89 -9.50
N TYR A 64 9.17 -1.79 -9.28
CA TYR A 64 7.75 -1.46 -9.31
C TYR A 64 7.42 -0.35 -8.29
N VAL A 65 7.74 -0.53 -7.00
CA VAL A 65 7.48 0.48 -5.95
C VAL A 65 8.20 1.80 -6.24
N LYS A 66 9.46 1.75 -6.70
CA LYS A 66 10.25 2.93 -7.03
C LYS A 66 9.61 3.76 -8.17
N ASN A 67 9.01 3.10 -9.15
CA ASN A 67 8.47 3.75 -10.35
C ASN A 67 6.97 4.09 -10.26
N GLN A 68 6.35 3.90 -9.09
CA GLN A 68 4.92 4.12 -8.87
C GLN A 68 4.40 5.52 -9.28
N LYS A 69 5.22 6.56 -9.12
CA LYS A 69 4.86 7.92 -9.57
C LYS A 69 4.66 8.01 -11.09
N GLU A 70 5.49 7.32 -11.85
CA GLU A 70 5.39 7.28 -13.31
C GLU A 70 4.27 6.34 -13.76
N HIS A 71 4.12 5.19 -13.09
CA HIS A 71 3.02 4.25 -13.31
C HIS A 71 1.65 4.92 -13.22
N HIS A 72 1.42 5.72 -12.17
CA HIS A 72 0.15 6.43 -11.98
C HIS A 72 -0.11 7.62 -12.89
N LYS A 73 0.78 7.91 -13.86
CA LYS A 73 0.43 8.80 -14.97
C LYS A 73 -0.49 8.11 -15.98
N HIS A 74 -0.54 6.78 -15.96
CA HIS A 74 -1.25 5.98 -16.95
C HIS A 74 -2.23 4.96 -16.34
N GLU A 75 -2.06 4.59 -15.07
CA GLU A 75 -2.94 3.62 -14.39
C GLU A 75 -3.50 4.22 -13.08
N SER A 76 -4.80 4.04 -12.86
CA SER A 76 -5.45 4.49 -11.63
C SER A 76 -5.10 3.56 -10.46
N PHE A 77 -5.23 4.04 -9.22
CA PHE A 77 -5.11 3.17 -8.05
C PHE A 77 -6.14 2.04 -8.07
N GLU A 78 -7.36 2.32 -8.54
CA GLU A 78 -8.42 1.32 -8.56
C GLU A 78 -8.09 0.17 -9.51
N ASP A 79 -7.62 0.48 -10.71
CA ASP A 79 -7.20 -0.51 -11.70
C ASP A 79 -6.00 -1.30 -11.20
N GLU A 80 -5.00 -0.61 -10.64
CA GLU A 80 -3.82 -1.25 -10.06
C GLU A 80 -4.21 -2.23 -8.94
N TYR A 81 -5.08 -1.81 -8.02
CA TYR A 81 -5.49 -2.64 -6.90
C TYR A 81 -6.25 -3.88 -7.38
N LYS A 82 -7.18 -3.73 -8.34
CA LYS A 82 -7.85 -4.87 -8.99
C LYS A 82 -6.85 -5.81 -9.67
N ASN A 83 -5.83 -5.27 -10.33
CA ASN A 83 -4.79 -6.06 -10.99
C ASN A 83 -3.90 -6.81 -9.99
N LEU A 84 -3.57 -6.20 -8.85
CA LEU A 84 -2.86 -6.86 -7.75
C LEU A 84 -3.68 -8.02 -7.17
N LEU A 85 -4.98 -7.83 -6.94
CA LEU A 85 -5.87 -8.89 -6.46
C LEU A 85 -5.95 -10.06 -7.46
N ARG A 86 -6.19 -9.76 -8.75
CA ARG A 86 -6.27 -10.77 -9.82
C ARG A 86 -4.97 -11.55 -9.98
N SER A 87 -3.83 -10.87 -10.02
CA SER A 87 -2.51 -11.49 -10.19
C SER A 87 -2.11 -12.39 -9.01
N ASN A 88 -2.68 -12.15 -7.83
CA ASN A 88 -2.51 -12.99 -6.65
C ASN A 88 -3.63 -14.02 -6.45
N GLY A 89 -4.53 -14.18 -7.43
CA GLY A 89 -5.61 -15.18 -7.38
C GLY A 89 -6.67 -14.89 -6.30
N ILE A 90 -6.85 -13.63 -5.93
CA ILE A 90 -7.87 -13.21 -4.96
C ILE A 90 -9.14 -12.84 -5.70
N ASP A 91 -10.22 -13.59 -5.44
CA ASP A 91 -11.55 -13.24 -5.92
C ASP A 91 -12.11 -12.08 -5.09
N PHE A 92 -12.73 -11.12 -5.78
CA PHE A 92 -13.38 -9.97 -5.16
C PHE A 92 -14.64 -9.56 -5.90
N ASP A 93 -15.57 -8.97 -5.18
CA ASP A 93 -16.71 -8.26 -5.73
C ASP A 93 -16.43 -6.76 -5.64
N GLU A 94 -16.48 -6.07 -6.79
CA GLU A 94 -16.12 -4.66 -6.90
C GLU A 94 -16.93 -3.76 -5.96
N LYS A 95 -18.15 -4.17 -5.58
CA LYS A 95 -19.00 -3.37 -4.68
C LYS A 95 -18.48 -3.29 -3.24
N TYR A 96 -17.47 -4.09 -2.88
CA TYR A 96 -16.86 -4.13 -1.55
C TYR A 96 -15.44 -3.58 -1.51
N LEU A 97 -14.91 -3.03 -2.61
CA LEU A 97 -13.54 -2.51 -2.65
C LEU A 97 -13.40 -1.08 -2.12
N TRP A 98 -14.49 -0.31 -2.06
CA TRP A 98 -14.49 1.13 -1.77
C TRP A 98 -15.43 1.48 -0.62
#